data_AF-A0A2V5VJA6-F1
#
_entry.id   AF-A0A2V5VJA6-F1
#
_cell.length_a   1.000
_cell.length_b   1.000
_cell.length_c   1.000
_cell.angle_alpha   90.00
_cell.angle_beta   90.00
_cell.angle_gamma   90.00
#
_symmetry.space_group_name_H-M   'P 1'
#
loop_
_entity.id
_entity.type
_entity.pdbx_description
1 polymer ?
#
loop_
_entity_poly.entity_id
_entity_poly.type
_entity_poly.pdbx_seq_one_letter_code
_entity_poly.pdbx_strand_id
1 'polypeptide(L)' 'MFALGGTTRGATEGHGLSYPDFVDLEKNSTLFESFIVDRITGTTLSVGDRAERWVGGLVSANYLDALGVKPILGRGFR' A
#
# COMPACT_ATOMS: atom_id res chain seq x y z
N MET A 1 8.55 -13.05 -1.94
CA MET A 1 7.72 -11.83 -2.12
C MET A 1 7.59 -11.58 -3.60
N PHE A 2 6.38 -11.34 -4.09
CA PHE A 2 6.09 -11.08 -5.49
C PHE A 2 5.38 -9.73 -5.63
N ALA A 3 5.61 -9.02 -6.73
CA ALA A 3 4.87 -7.82 -7.08
C ALA A 3 3.83 -8.17 -8.15
N LEU A 4 2.60 -7.71 -7.95
CA LEU A 4 1.52 -7.87 -8.91
C LEU A 4 1.27 -6.53 -9.60
N GLY A 5 1.31 -6.55 -10.93
CA GLY A 5 1.01 -5.39 -11.77
C GLY A 5 -0.19 -5.68 -12.68
N GLY A 6 -1.00 -4.66 -12.91
CA GLY A 6 -2.06 -4.70 -13.91
C GLY A 6 -1.57 -4.18 -15.26
N THR A 7 -2.31 -4.49 -16.32
CA THR A 7 -2.15 -3.84 -17.63
C THR A 7 -3.53 -3.59 -18.22
N THR A 8 -3.64 -2.56 -19.06
CA THR A 8 -4.85 -2.28 -19.83
C THR A 8 -4.57 -2.51 -21.30
N ARG A 9 -5.59 -2.93 -22.06
CA ARG A 9 -5.41 -3.23 -23.49
C ARG A 9 -4.90 -1.98 -24.22
N GLY A 10 -3.76 -2.13 -24.89
CA GLY A 10 -3.10 -1.05 -25.64
C GLY A 10 -2.13 -0.21 -24.81
N ALA A 11 -1.99 -0.45 -23.50
CA ALA A 11 -0.93 0.14 -22.71
C ALA A 11 0.41 -0.55 -23.01
N THR A 12 1.46 0.26 -23.13
CA THR A 12 2.85 -0.20 -23.34
C THR A 12 3.60 -0.39 -22.02
N GLU A 13 3.04 0.09 -20.91
CA GLU A 13 3.63 0.02 -19.57
C GLU A 13 2.68 -0.72 -18.60
N GLY A 14 3.27 -1.35 -17.58
CA GLY A 14 2.52 -1.91 -16.47
C GLY A 14 1.96 -0.79 -15.58
N HIS A 15 0.76 -0.98 -15.06
CA HIS A 15 0.14 -0.10 -14.09
C HIS A 15 0.01 -0.77 -12.73
N GLY A 16 -0.10 0.02 -11.67
CA GLY A 16 -0.48 -0.51 -10.36
C GLY A 16 -1.88 -1.15 -10.43
N LEU A 17 -2.12 -2.16 -9.60
CA LEU A 17 -3.45 -2.75 -9.47
C LEU A 17 -4.42 -1.75 -8.85
N SER A 18 -5.68 -1.81 -9.27
CA SER A 18 -6.74 -1.05 -8.62
C SER A 18 -7.00 -1.62 -7.22
N TYR A 19 -7.48 -0.79 -6.29
CA TYR A 19 -7.82 -1.27 -4.95
C TYR A 19 -8.91 -2.37 -4.97
N PRO A 20 -9.96 -2.28 -5.82
CA PRO A 20 -10.90 -3.40 -5.99
C PRO A 20 -10.25 -4.71 -6.43
N ASP A 21 -9.31 -4.69 -7.38
CA ASP A 21 -8.62 -5.90 -7.82
C ASP A 21 -7.78 -6.50 -6.70
N PHE A 22 -7.13 -5.66 -5.90
CA PHE A 22 -6.40 -6.09 -4.70
C PHE A 22 -7.33 -6.83 -3.72
N VAL A 23 -8.50 -6.26 -3.41
CA VAL A 23 -9.48 -6.89 -2.50
C VAL A 23 -10.00 -8.21 -3.05
N ASP A 24 -10.23 -8.29 -4.37
CA ASP A 24 -10.69 -9.53 -5.02
C ASP A 24 -9.61 -10.62 -4.97
N LEU A 25 -8.35 -10.27 -5.23
CA LEU A 25 -7.21 -11.20 -5.14
C LEU A 25 -6.99 -11.68 -3.71
N GLU A 26 -7.03 -10.78 -2.73
CA GLU A 26 -6.88 -11.12 -1.31
C GLU A 26 -7.97 -12.09 -0.86
N LYS A 27 -9.21 -11.88 -1.29
CA LYS A 27 -10.34 -12.71 -0.90
C LYS A 27 -10.34 -14.10 -1.53
N ASN A 28 -9.89 -14.22 -2.79
CA ASN A 28 -10.09 -15.43 -3.58
C ASN A 28 -8.82 -16.27 -3.79
N SER A 29 -7.63 -15.72 -3.51
CA SER A 29 -6.38 -16.46 -3.68
C SER A 29 -6.03 -17.33 -2.48
N THR A 30 -5.65 -18.58 -2.73
CA THR A 30 -5.19 -19.54 -1.70
C THR A 30 -3.67 -19.79 -1.76
N LEU A 31 -2.97 -19.13 -2.68
CA LEU A 31 -1.55 -19.38 -2.96
C LEU A 31 -0.60 -18.50 -2.14
N PHE A 32 -1.11 -17.41 -1.56
CA PHE A 32 -0.31 -16.44 -0.83
C PHE A 32 -0.75 -16.39 0.64
N GLU A 33 0.23 -16.26 1.53
CA GLU A 33 -0.01 -16.13 2.97
C GLU A 33 -0.60 -14.77 3.35
N SER A 34 -0.18 -13.71 2.67
CA SER A 34 -0.65 -12.34 2.93
C SER A 34 -0.61 -11.49 1.67
N PHE A 35 -1.59 -10.61 1.54
CA PHE A 35 -1.60 -9.55 0.55
C PHE A 35 -1.35 -8.20 1.21
N ILE A 36 -0.56 -7.36 0.56
CA ILE A 36 -0.35 -5.96 0.96
C ILE A 36 -0.44 -5.07 -0.27
N VAL A 37 -0.87 -3.83 -0.09
CA VAL A 37 -0.85 -2.81 -1.13
C VAL A 37 -0.33 -1.51 -0.54
N ASP A 38 0.45 -0.78 -1.34
CA ASP A 38 0.91 0.55 -1.01
C ASP A 38 0.79 1.53 -2.17
N ARG A 39 0.76 2.81 -1.82
CA ARG A 39 0.90 3.92 -2.75
C ARG A 39 1.71 5.02 -2.08
N ILE A 40 2.84 5.36 -2.70
CA ILE A 40 3.61 6.54 -2.32
C ILE A 40 2.90 7.78 -2.88
N THR A 41 2.57 8.73 -2.01
CA THR A 41 1.91 9.98 -2.39
C THR A 41 2.54 11.18 -1.70
N GLY A 42 2.50 12.32 -2.38
CA GLY A 42 2.82 13.61 -1.76
C GLY A 42 1.62 14.10 -0.96
N THR A 43 1.86 14.58 0.25
CA THR A 43 0.87 15.21 1.11
C THR A 43 1.44 16.48 1.74
N THR A 44 0.56 17.38 2.16
CA THR A 44 0.95 18.55 2.96
C THR A 44 0.41 18.34 4.36
N LEU A 45 1.29 18.40 5.35
CA LEU A 45 0.96 18.25 6.76
C LEU A 45 1.14 19.60 7.46
N SER A 46 0.17 19.95 8.28
CA SER A 46 0.32 21.08 9.21
C SER A 46 1.01 20.60 10.48
N VAL A 47 2.16 21.20 10.78
CA VAL A 47 2.96 20.91 11.98
C VAL A 47 3.10 22.21 12.77
N GLY A 48 2.32 22.34 13.83
CA GLY A 48 2.25 23.58 14.61
C GLY A 48 1.73 24.75 13.77
N ASP A 49 2.58 25.76 13.57
CA ASP A 49 2.30 26.97 12.80
C ASP A 49 2.78 26.90 11.33
N ARG A 50 3.29 25.74 10.88
CA ARG A 50 3.87 25.57 9.53
C ARG A 50 3.14 24.49 8.72
N ALA A 51 3.11 24.69 7.42
CA ALA A 51 2.72 23.66 6.46
C ALA A 51 3.98 23.09 5.79
N GLU A 52 4.12 21.77 5.81
CA GLU A 52 5.27 21.08 5.24
C GLU A 52 4.81 20.03 4.21
N ARG A 53 5.52 19.93 3.09
CA ARG A 53 5.28 18.90 2.09
C ARG A 53 6.09 17.67 2.44
N TRP A 54 5.38 16.56 2.60
CA TRP A 54 5.95 15.26 2.92
C TRP A 54 5.57 14.23 1.86
N VAL A 55 6.45 13.25 1.67
CA VAL A 55 6.12 12.03 0.91
C VAL A 55 5.73 10.97 1.92
N GLY A 56 4.51 10.43 1.79
CA GLY A 56 3.97 9.41 2.67
C GLY A 56 3.52 8.18 1.89
N GLY A 57 3.40 7.05 2.60
CA GLY A 57 2.78 5.84 2.06
C GLY A 57 1.36 5.70 2.55
N LEU A 58 0.41 5.50 1.63
CA LEU A 58 -0.89 4.93 1.96
C LEU A 58 -0.77 3.40 1.80
N VAL A 59 -1.07 2.66 2.86
CA VAL A 59 -0.84 1.20 2.90
C VAL A 59 -2.05 0.45 3.43
N SER A 60 -2.16 -0.85 3.11
CA SER A 60 -3.11 -1.74 3.78
C SER A 60 -2.81 -1.85 5.29
N ALA A 61 -3.83 -2.09 6.10
CA ALA A 61 -3.69 -2.11 7.56
C ALA A 61 -2.66 -3.15 8.05
N ASN A 62 -2.57 -4.29 7.37
CA ASN A 62 -1.62 -5.36 7.69
C ASN A 62 -0.20 -5.13 7.16
N TYR A 63 0.11 -4.02 6.48
CA TYR A 63 1.38 -3.82 5.75
C TYR A 63 2.62 -4.05 6.62
N LEU A 64 2.65 -3.46 7.82
CA LEU A 64 3.79 -3.61 8.74
C LEU A 64 3.88 -5.04 9.29
N ASP A 65 2.74 -5.63 9.66
CA ASP A 65 2.69 -6.98 10.23
C ASP A 65 3.10 -8.04 9.19
N ALA A 66 2.62 -7.93 7.96
CA ALA A 66 2.98 -8.82 6.84
C ALA A 66 4.47 -8.73 6.46
N LEU A 67 5.10 -7.57 6.70
CA LEU A 67 6.55 -7.39 6.52
C LEU A 67 7.37 -7.73 7.77
N GLY A 68 6.73 -8.10 8.88
CA GLY A 68 7.40 -8.38 10.16
C GLY A 68 8.05 -7.14 10.80
N VAL A 69 7.61 -5.93 10.41
CA VAL A 69 8.16 -4.66 10.90
C VAL A 69 7.41 -4.21 12.14
N LYS A 70 8.15 -3.96 13.23
CA LYS A 70 7.58 -3.41 14.46
C LYS A 70 7.62 -1.88 14.43
N PRO A 71 6.49 -1.18 14.68
CA PRO A 71 6.50 0.26 14.83
C PRO A 71 7.46 0.71 15.95
N ILE A 72 8.30 1.70 15.67
CA ILE A 72 9.20 2.29 16.69
C ILE A 72 8.38 3.03 17.76
N LEU A 73 7.23 3.60 17.36
CA LEU A 73 6.31 4.31 18.24
C LEU A 73 4.90 3.73 18.10
N GLY A 74 4.21 3.58 19.24
CA GLY A 74 2.80 3.20 19.29
C GLY A 74 2.54 1.74 18.92
N ARG A 75 1.52 1.52 18.09
CA ARG A 75 1.03 0.19 17.65
C ARG A 75 0.71 0.23 16.16
N GLY A 76 0.65 -0.94 15.52
CA GLY A 76 0.23 -1.08 14.13
C GLY A 76 -1.21 -0.62 13.88
N PHE A 77 -1.59 -0.57 12.60
CA PHE A 77 -2.96 -0.27 12.18
C PHE A 77 -3.86 -1.42 12.63
N ARG A 78 -4.97 -1.12 13.32
CA ARG A 78 -6.01 -2.08 13.71
C ARG A 78 -7.34 -1.61 13.19
#